data_AF-A0A7T2DCF9-F1
#
_entry.id   AF-A0A7T2DCF9-F1
#
_cell.length_a   1.000
_cell.length_b   1.000
_cell.length_c   1.000
_cell.angle_alpha   90.00
_cell.angle_beta   90.00
_cell.angle_gamma   90.00
#
_symmetry.space_group_name_H-M   'P 1'
#
loop_
_entity.id
_entity.type
_entity.pdbx_description
1 polymer ?
#
loop_
_entity_poly.entity_id
_entity_poly.type
_entity_poly.pdbx_seq_one_letter_code
_entity_poly.pdbx_strand_id
1 'polypeptide(L)'
;MSSPRPSGKTRSPSGGTLPLRDYLEGERALLELRCCEPRALSMMIHDLAHPMSPSLEQAIARCLVDRELEFAPAETLLPVMMRRFGLDPVACGRDPAIHALRTVCSACSKVATCWLALRQDAPAQACRAMCPNAEALEGLAARSQDDGTIR
;
A
#
# COMPACT_ATOMS: atom_id res chain seq x y z
N MET A 1 56.10 -0.03 3.48
CA MET A 1 55.71 -1.32 4.10
C MET A 1 54.74 -0.96 5.23
N SER A 2 53.43 -0.92 4.98
CA SER A 2 52.47 -2.04 5.08
C SER A 2 52.47 -2.62 6.50
N SER A 3 51.42 -2.56 7.34
CA SER A 3 49.97 -2.60 7.05
C SER A 3 49.13 -2.00 8.21
N PRO A 4 47.91 -1.48 7.93
CA PRO A 4 46.90 -1.15 8.94
C PRO A 4 46.08 -2.38 9.37
N ARG A 5 45.61 -2.40 10.63
CA ARG A 5 44.70 -3.45 11.15
C ARG A 5 43.31 -3.35 10.51
N PRO A 6 42.65 -4.49 10.21
CA PRO A 6 41.37 -4.48 9.52
C PRO A 6 40.22 -4.12 10.46
N SER A 7 39.39 -3.21 9.97
CA SER A 7 38.00 -3.00 10.36
C SER A 7 37.20 -4.31 10.22
N GLY A 8 36.48 -4.70 11.26
CA GLY A 8 35.54 -5.81 11.25
C GLY A 8 34.23 -5.41 11.89
N LYS A 9 33.45 -4.56 11.20
CA LYS A 9 32.05 -4.30 11.51
C LYS A 9 31.26 -5.59 11.26
N THR A 10 30.90 -6.33 12.31
CA THR A 10 29.81 -7.31 12.21
C THR A 10 28.50 -6.54 12.20
N ARG A 11 28.10 -6.06 11.03
CA ARG A 11 26.76 -5.55 10.78
C ARG A 11 25.85 -6.76 10.64
N SER A 12 25.28 -7.21 11.74
CA SER A 12 24.20 -8.20 11.72
C SER A 12 23.04 -7.65 10.88
N PRO A 13 22.38 -8.48 10.05
CA PRO A 13 21.28 -8.04 9.22
C PRO A 13 20.06 -7.80 10.12
N SER A 14 19.72 -6.53 10.36
CA SER A 14 18.52 -6.15 11.11
C SER A 14 17.27 -6.40 10.26
N GLY A 15 16.80 -7.65 10.23
CA GLY A 15 15.40 -7.96 9.94
C GLY A 15 14.55 -7.31 11.03
N GLY A 16 13.66 -6.41 10.61
CA GLY A 16 12.92 -5.49 11.48
C GLY A 16 12.20 -6.18 12.64
N THR A 17 12.80 -6.12 13.83
CA THR A 17 12.09 -6.38 15.07
C THR A 17 11.49 -5.05 15.50
N LEU A 18 10.20 -4.84 15.25
CA LEU A 18 9.48 -3.78 15.97
C LEU A 18 9.69 -4.05 17.47
N PRO A 19 10.09 -3.05 18.27
CA PRO A 19 10.18 -3.22 19.71
C PRO A 19 8.88 -3.84 20.23
N LEU A 20 8.97 -4.87 21.06
CA LEU A 20 7.80 -5.59 21.59
C LEU A 20 6.73 -4.64 22.17
N ARG A 21 7.17 -3.52 22.75
CA ARG A 21 6.31 -2.44 23.22
C ARG A 21 5.42 -1.87 22.11
N ASP A 22 6.00 -1.49 20.98
CA ASP A 22 5.29 -0.87 19.86
C ASP A 22 4.32 -1.87 19.22
N TYR A 23 4.70 -3.15 19.17
CA TYR A 23 3.82 -4.24 18.75
C TYR A 23 2.58 -4.30 19.64
N LEU A 24 2.76 -4.42 20.96
CA LEU A 24 1.66 -4.54 21.91
C LEU A 24 0.78 -3.28 21.94
N GLU A 25 1.37 -2.11 21.77
CA GLU A 25 0.63 -0.85 21.68
C GLU A 25 -0.30 -0.82 20.47
N GLY A 26 0.20 -1.22 19.29
CA GLY A 26 -0.60 -1.31 18.07
C GLY A 26 -1.73 -2.33 18.19
N GLU A 27 -1.43 -3.53 18.71
CA GLU A 27 -2.45 -4.59 18.92
C GLU A 27 -3.56 -4.12 19.88
N ARG A 28 -3.20 -3.45 20.97
CA ARG A 28 -4.18 -2.93 21.93
C ARG A 28 -5.07 -1.86 21.29
N ALA A 29 -4.48 -0.91 20.57
CA ALA A 29 -5.24 0.15 19.90
C ALA A 29 -6.19 -0.43 18.83
N LEU A 30 -5.73 -1.42 18.07
CA LEU A 30 -6.57 -2.11 17.09
C LEU A 30 -7.73 -2.85 17.76
N LEU A 31 -7.50 -3.58 18.85
CA LEU A 31 -8.54 -4.28 19.60
C LEU A 31 -9.58 -3.31 20.16
N GLU A 32 -9.14 -2.20 20.75
CA GLU A 32 -10.04 -1.15 21.26
C GLU A 32 -10.93 -0.59 20.16
N LEU A 33 -10.36 -0.24 19.00
CA LEU A 33 -11.10 0.23 17.83
C LEU A 33 -12.10 -0.83 17.33
N ARG A 34 -11.72 -2.11 17.27
CA ARG A 34 -12.62 -3.19 16.85
C ARG A 34 -13.81 -3.35 17.79
N CYS A 35 -13.59 -3.26 19.10
CA CYS A 35 -14.62 -3.49 20.11
C CYS A 35 -15.53 -2.27 20.29
N CYS A 36 -14.95 -1.07 20.34
CA CYS A 36 -15.65 0.13 20.79
C CYS A 36 -16.04 1.04 19.60
N GLU A 37 -15.23 1.10 18.55
CA GLU A 37 -15.39 2.06 17.45
C GLU A 37 -15.19 1.45 16.05
N PRO A 38 -15.92 0.37 15.68
CA PRO A 38 -15.68 -0.35 14.42
C PRO A 38 -15.89 0.52 13.16
N ARG A 39 -16.75 1.55 13.25
CA ARG A 39 -16.92 2.52 12.16
C ARG A 39 -15.71 3.42 12.00
N ALA A 40 -15.10 3.87 13.10
CA ALA A 40 -13.87 4.65 13.06
C ALA A 40 -12.75 3.83 12.44
N LEU A 41 -12.59 2.57 12.87
CA LEU A 41 -11.63 1.64 12.26
C LEU A 41 -11.82 1.49 10.75
N SER A 42 -13.07 1.27 10.30
CA SER A 42 -13.37 1.17 8.88
C SER A 42 -12.97 2.43 8.11
N MET A 43 -13.30 3.62 8.62
CA MET A 43 -12.86 4.88 8.00
C MET A 43 -11.34 4.98 7.92
N MET A 44 -10.62 4.65 9.00
CA MET A 44 -9.15 4.71 9.06
C MET A 44 -8.48 3.76 8.06
N ILE A 45 -9.06 2.60 7.81
CA ILE A 45 -8.54 1.61 6.85
C ILE A 45 -8.78 2.07 5.40
N HIS A 46 -9.95 2.65 5.12
CA HIS A 46 -10.38 3.02 3.77
C HIS A 46 -9.93 4.43 3.34
N ASP A 47 -9.55 5.29 4.29
CA ASP A 47 -8.94 6.59 4.04
C ASP A 47 -7.42 6.55 4.27
N LEU A 48 -6.66 6.43 3.18
CA LEU A 48 -5.20 6.36 3.24
C LEU A 48 -4.53 7.65 3.73
N ALA A 49 -5.24 8.78 3.75
CA ALA A 49 -4.73 10.04 4.28
C ALA A 49 -5.01 10.23 5.77
N HIS A 50 -5.88 9.40 6.36
CA HIS A 50 -6.23 9.53 7.77
C HIS A 50 -5.00 9.30 8.66
N PRO A 51 -4.64 10.21 9.57
CA PRO A 51 -3.44 10.09 10.38
C PRO A 51 -3.57 8.93 11.38
N MET A 52 -2.51 8.12 11.50
CA MET A 52 -2.43 7.00 12.45
C MET A 52 -1.04 6.90 13.06
N SER A 53 -0.94 6.28 14.24
CA SER A 53 0.37 5.93 14.78
C SER A 53 1.01 4.81 13.96
N PRO A 54 2.35 4.79 13.81
CA PRO A 54 3.05 3.72 13.10
C PRO A 54 2.77 2.32 13.69
N SER A 55 2.59 2.23 15.00
CA SER A 55 2.25 0.98 15.69
C SER A 55 0.88 0.44 15.25
N LEU A 56 -0.12 1.32 15.13
CA LEU A 56 -1.46 0.95 14.65
C LEU A 56 -1.46 0.59 13.16
N GLU A 57 -0.74 1.35 12.32
CA GLU A 57 -0.62 1.02 10.90
C GLU A 57 -0.05 -0.38 10.68
N GLN A 58 0.98 -0.75 11.45
CA GLN A 58 1.57 -2.08 11.36
C GLN A 58 0.64 -3.18 11.87
N ALA A 59 -0.16 -2.91 12.91
CA ALA A 59 -1.18 -3.86 13.39
C ALA A 59 -2.27 -4.10 12.33
N ILE A 60 -2.80 -3.03 11.73
CA ILE A 60 -3.76 -3.13 10.62
C ILE A 60 -3.15 -3.89 9.45
N ALA A 61 -1.91 -3.58 9.07
CA ALA A 61 -1.24 -4.26 7.97
C ALA A 61 -1.11 -5.77 8.20
N ARG A 62 -0.85 -6.22 9.43
CA ARG A 62 -0.85 -7.65 9.77
C ARG A 62 -2.23 -8.28 9.55
N CYS A 63 -3.30 -7.68 10.08
CA CYS A 63 -4.65 -8.18 9.86
C CYS A 63 -5.08 -8.16 8.37
N LEU A 64 -4.55 -7.24 7.56
CA LEU A 64 -4.76 -7.24 6.11
C LEU A 64 -4.08 -8.41 5.40
N VAL A 65 -2.93 -8.89 5.89
CA VAL A 65 -2.27 -10.12 5.37
C VAL A 65 -3.17 -11.32 5.59
N ASP A 66 -3.73 -11.44 6.80
CA ASP A 66 -4.55 -12.57 7.22
C ASP A 66 -6.04 -12.43 6.82
N ARG A 67 -6.41 -11.31 6.18
CA ARG A 67 -7.78 -10.97 5.74
C ARG A 67 -8.79 -10.96 6.89
N GLU A 68 -8.37 -10.54 8.07
CA GLU A 68 -9.20 -10.48 9.27
C GLU A 68 -10.04 -9.19 9.37
N LEU A 69 -9.74 -8.21 8.51
CA LEU A 69 -10.46 -6.94 8.43
C LEU A 69 -11.27 -6.89 7.14
N GLU A 70 -12.49 -6.36 7.25
CA GLU A 70 -13.31 -6.04 6.08
C GLU A 70 -12.65 -4.88 5.34
N PHE A 71 -12.05 -5.20 4.19
CA PHE A 71 -11.30 -4.27 3.37
C PHE A 71 -11.53 -4.58 1.90
N ALA A 72 -11.79 -3.53 1.11
CA ALA A 72 -12.01 -3.64 -0.33
C ALA A 72 -10.84 -3.02 -1.12
N PRO A 73 -9.79 -3.79 -1.46
CA PRO A 73 -8.56 -3.24 -2.05
C PRO A 73 -8.79 -2.50 -3.37
N ALA A 74 -9.69 -3.03 -4.21
CA ALA A 74 -10.03 -2.41 -5.49
C ALA A 74 -10.77 -1.06 -5.34
N GLU A 75 -11.43 -0.82 -4.21
CA GLU A 75 -12.09 0.47 -3.94
C GLU A 75 -11.15 1.46 -3.28
N THR A 76 -10.27 0.99 -2.39
CA THR A 76 -9.37 1.87 -1.63
C THR A 76 -8.03 2.10 -2.33
N LEU A 77 -7.34 1.04 -2.73
CA LEU A 77 -5.96 1.12 -3.21
C LEU A 77 -5.89 1.44 -4.70
N LEU A 78 -6.73 0.80 -5.52
CA LEU A 78 -6.64 0.93 -6.98
C LEU A 78 -6.81 2.37 -7.47
N PRO A 79 -7.77 3.19 -6.98
CA PRO A 79 -7.89 4.58 -7.41
C PRO A 79 -6.64 5.41 -7.08
N VAL A 80 -6.01 5.16 -5.94
CA VAL A 80 -4.77 5.85 -5.56
C VAL A 80 -3.61 5.39 -6.43
N MET A 81 -3.51 4.09 -6.71
CA MET A 81 -2.53 3.53 -7.65
C MET A 81 -2.68 4.16 -9.05
N MET A 82 -3.90 4.25 -9.58
CA MET A 82 -4.17 4.89 -10.88
C MET A 82 -3.63 6.32 -10.93
N ARG A 83 -3.87 7.12 -9.88
CA ARG A 83 -3.29 8.48 -9.77
C ARG A 83 -1.76 8.48 -9.77
N ARG A 84 -1.11 7.50 -9.14
CA ARG A 84 0.37 7.36 -9.20
C ARG A 84 0.89 7.15 -10.62
N PHE A 85 0.09 6.53 -11.48
CA PHE A 85 0.39 6.33 -12.90
C PHE A 85 -0.16 7.44 -13.80
N GLY A 86 -0.65 8.56 -13.23
CA GLY A 86 -1.16 9.70 -13.99
C GLY A 86 -2.56 9.50 -14.58
N LEU A 87 -3.29 8.48 -14.14
CA LEU A 87 -4.67 8.21 -14.56
C LEU A 87 -5.66 8.90 -13.62
N ASP A 88 -6.73 9.46 -14.18
CA ASP A 88 -7.91 9.85 -13.41
C ASP A 88 -8.84 8.63 -13.20
N PRO A 89 -9.05 8.16 -11.96
CA PRO A 89 -9.93 7.04 -11.68
C PRO A 89 -11.38 7.26 -12.15
N VAL A 90 -11.86 8.51 -12.13
CA VAL A 90 -13.24 8.83 -12.51
C VAL A 90 -13.40 8.71 -14.03
N ALA A 91 -12.49 9.30 -14.81
CA ALA A 91 -12.47 9.15 -16.26
C ALA A 91 -12.31 7.69 -16.71
N CYS A 92 -11.45 6.94 -16.02
CA CYS A 92 -11.17 5.55 -16.35
C CYS A 92 -12.31 4.59 -15.96
N GLY A 93 -13.19 4.94 -15.01
CA GLY A 93 -14.20 4.04 -14.45
C GLY A 93 -15.18 3.42 -15.45
N ARG A 94 -15.22 3.90 -16.70
CA ARG A 94 -16.03 3.37 -17.80
C ARG A 94 -15.26 2.44 -18.75
N ASP A 95 -13.93 2.36 -18.63
CA ASP A 95 -13.11 1.48 -19.46
C ASP A 95 -13.27 0.01 -18.99
N PRO A 96 -13.70 -0.93 -19.86
CA PRO A 96 -13.82 -2.34 -19.51
C PRO A 96 -12.55 -2.97 -18.93
N ALA A 97 -11.37 -2.45 -19.29
CA ALA A 97 -10.09 -2.90 -18.75
C ALA A 97 -10.00 -2.70 -17.22
N ILE A 98 -10.74 -1.73 -16.65
CA ILE A 98 -10.77 -1.50 -15.21
C ILE A 98 -11.34 -2.70 -14.45
N HIS A 99 -12.28 -3.45 -15.02
CA HIS A 99 -12.82 -4.65 -14.36
C HIS A 99 -11.74 -5.72 -14.13
N ALA A 100 -10.84 -5.90 -15.10
CA ALA A 100 -9.70 -6.81 -14.96
C ALA A 100 -8.75 -6.32 -13.85
N LEU A 101 -8.42 -5.02 -13.83
CA LEU A 101 -7.56 -4.43 -12.80
C LEU A 101 -8.14 -4.59 -11.40
N ARG A 102 -9.45 -4.37 -11.24
CA ARG A 102 -10.17 -4.53 -9.97
C ARG A 102 -10.10 -5.97 -9.47
N THR A 103 -10.30 -6.93 -10.37
CA THR A 103 -10.20 -8.37 -10.04
C THR A 103 -8.81 -8.73 -9.51
N VAL A 104 -7.75 -8.32 -10.23
CA VAL A 104 -6.37 -8.55 -9.81
C VAL A 104 -6.06 -7.85 -8.48
N CYS A 105 -6.54 -6.62 -8.30
CA CYS A 105 -6.30 -5.84 -7.09
C CYS A 105 -6.96 -6.48 -5.86
N SER A 106 -8.22 -6.91 -5.96
CA SER A 106 -8.95 -7.56 -4.86
C SER A 106 -8.33 -8.88 -4.42
N ALA A 107 -7.73 -9.62 -5.36
CA ALA A 107 -7.08 -10.90 -5.09
C ALA A 107 -5.59 -10.76 -4.67
N CYS A 108 -5.01 -9.57 -4.75
CA CYS A 108 -3.57 -9.36 -4.58
C CYS A 108 -3.07 -9.78 -3.18
N SER A 109 -2.08 -10.68 -3.13
CA SER A 109 -1.45 -11.12 -1.88
C SER A 109 -0.56 -10.06 -1.23
N LYS A 110 -0.17 -9.01 -1.97
CA LYS A 110 0.64 -7.89 -1.48
C LYS A 110 -0.20 -6.72 -0.96
N VAL A 111 -1.48 -6.94 -0.65
CA VAL A 111 -2.43 -5.89 -0.25
C VAL A 111 -1.93 -5.07 0.94
N ALA A 112 -1.42 -5.72 1.99
CA ALA A 112 -0.91 -5.04 3.18
C ALA A 112 0.31 -4.16 2.88
N THR A 113 1.25 -4.67 2.07
CA THR A 113 2.42 -3.92 1.62
C THR A 113 2.02 -2.72 0.76
N CYS A 114 1.07 -2.91 -0.15
CA CYS A 114 0.54 -1.84 -0.99
C CYS A 114 -0.16 -0.76 -0.14
N TRP A 115 -0.99 -1.16 0.83
CA TRP A 115 -1.67 -0.26 1.74
C TRP A 115 -0.68 0.61 2.52
N LEU A 116 0.34 0.00 3.15
CA LEU A 116 1.39 0.74 3.86
C LEU A 116 2.15 1.69 2.92
N ALA A 117 2.59 1.21 1.75
CA ALA A 117 3.35 2.00 0.80
C ALA A 117 2.56 3.24 0.34
N LEU A 118 1.28 3.08 0.03
CA LEU A 118 0.45 4.19 -0.43
C LEU A 118 0.14 5.20 0.67
N ARG A 119 -0.05 4.76 1.91
CA ARG A 119 -0.15 5.66 3.08
C ARG A 119 1.12 6.47 3.31
N GLN A 120 2.28 5.87 3.02
CA GLN A 120 3.59 6.50 3.10
C GLN A 120 3.96 7.29 1.84
N ASP A 121 2.97 7.63 1.00
CA ASP A 121 3.14 8.41 -0.23
C ASP A 121 4.16 7.81 -1.22
N ALA A 122 4.24 6.47 -1.31
CA ALA A 122 5.21 5.80 -2.16
C ALA A 122 5.14 6.31 -3.62
N PRO A 123 6.30 6.61 -4.25
CA PRO A 123 6.33 7.11 -5.61
C PRO A 123 5.94 6.04 -6.62
N ALA A 124 5.57 6.46 -7.83
CA ALA A 124 5.19 5.57 -8.93
C ALA A 124 6.23 4.46 -9.21
N GLN A 125 7.53 4.77 -9.11
CA GLN A 125 8.60 3.79 -9.29
C GLN A 125 8.55 2.66 -8.26
N ALA A 126 8.27 2.97 -6.99
CA ALA A 126 8.15 1.94 -5.95
C ALA A 126 6.88 1.11 -6.16
N CYS A 127 5.77 1.78 -6.51
CA CYS A 127 4.51 1.14 -6.85
C CYS A 127 4.65 0.16 -8.02
N ARG A 128 5.40 0.53 -9.07
CA ARG A 128 5.71 -0.30 -10.24
C ARG A 128 6.41 -1.60 -9.86
N ALA A 129 7.39 -1.53 -8.95
CA ALA A 129 8.16 -2.71 -8.54
C ALA A 129 7.33 -3.74 -7.76
N MET A 130 6.22 -3.33 -7.13
CA MET A 130 5.42 -4.21 -6.27
C MET A 130 4.08 -4.62 -6.86
N CYS A 131 3.44 -3.77 -7.67
CA CYS A 131 2.06 -3.92 -8.10
C CYS A 131 1.94 -4.84 -9.34
N PRO A 132 1.14 -5.91 -9.29
CA PRO A 132 0.91 -6.76 -10.46
C PRO A 132 0.14 -6.07 -11.60
N ASN A 133 -0.59 -4.98 -11.30
CA ASN A 133 -1.31 -4.19 -12.31
C ASN A 133 -0.44 -3.10 -12.97
N ALA A 134 0.84 -2.96 -12.59
CA ALA A 134 1.67 -1.82 -13.00
C ALA A 134 1.74 -1.65 -14.52
N GLU A 135 2.08 -2.71 -15.25
CA GLU A 135 2.20 -2.68 -16.71
C GLU A 135 0.88 -2.31 -17.40
N ALA A 136 -0.24 -2.86 -16.91
CA ALA A 136 -1.56 -2.55 -17.45
C ALA A 136 -1.98 -1.09 -17.20
N LEU A 137 -1.63 -0.53 -16.03
CA LEU A 137 -1.84 0.88 -15.70
C LEU A 137 -1.00 1.81 -16.58
N GLU A 138 0.25 1.43 -16.89
CA GLU A 138 1.11 2.19 -17.81
C GLU A 138 0.59 2.17 -19.23
N GLY A 139 0.15 1.01 -19.71
CA GLY A 139 -0.47 0.88 -21.02
C GLY A 139 -1.75 1.71 -21.14
N LEU A 140 -2.55 1.83 -20.08
CA LEU A 140 -3.69 2.72 -20.02
C LEU A 140 -3.26 4.19 -20.10
N ALA A 141 -2.25 4.59 -19.31
CA ALA A 141 -1.77 5.96 -19.27
C ALA A 141 -1.23 6.43 -20.63
N ALA A 142 -0.48 5.58 -21.33
CA ALA A 142 0.03 5.87 -22.67
C ALA A 142 -1.11 6.13 -23.67
N ARG A 143 -2.15 5.28 -23.68
CA ARG A 143 -3.31 5.46 -24.58
C ARG A 143 -4.08 6.76 -24.30
N SER A 144 -4.23 7.13 -23.04
CA SER A 144 -4.90 8.38 -22.66
C SER A 144 -4.12 9.63 -23.08
N GLN A 145 -2.79 9.52 -23.26
CA GLN A 145 -1.95 10.62 -23.75
C GLN A 145 -2.05 10.78 -25.28
N ASP A 146 -2.15 9.67 -26.01
CA ASP A 146 -2.28 9.68 -27.47
C ASP A 146 -3.63 10.26 -27.95
N ASP A 147 -4.73 9.98 -27.23
CA ASP A 147 -6.07 10.50 -27.55
C ASP A 147 -6.22 12.02 -27.32
N GLY A 148 -5.24 12.64 -26.65
CA GLY A 148 -5.17 14.10 -26.45
C GLY A 148 -4.46 14.89 -27.56
N THR A 149 -3.92 14.22 -28.60
CA THR A 149 -3.03 14.84 -29.61
C THR A 149 -3.72 15.11 -30.97
N ILE A 150 -5.05 15.27 -31.00
CA ILE A 150 -5.74 15.86 -32.17
C ILE A 150 -6.11 17.31 -31.83
N ARG A 151 -5.23 18.24 -32.17
CA ARG A 151 -5.53 19.67 -32.35
C ARG A 151 -4.89 20.18 -33.63
#